data_AF-A0A943U320-F1
#
_entry.id   AF-A0A943U320-F1
#
_cell.length_a   1.000
_cell.length_b   1.000
_cell.length_c   1.000
_cell.angle_alpha   90.00
_cell.angle_beta   90.00
_cell.angle_gamma   90.00
#
_symmetry.space_group_name_H-M   'P 1'
#
loop_
_entity.id
_entity.type
_entity.pdbx_description
1 polymer ?
#
loop_
_entity_poly.entity_id
_entity_poly.type
_entity_poly.pdbx_seq_one_letter_code
_entity_poly.pdbx_strand_id
1 'polypeptide(L)'
;MDDYSKEKWSADFPDRAGQEVRPTEAVENTLDYDVLFPQYLSEDPVVFNQQNRTVSQLVSNDARLYERISATAADINAHLTDAKAHASGISGNAASASKLQTGRKIHRVLFDGTRDITLPDFSGCGEKTAGQSGMVPSPSAGKLNTVLHSNGSWGKVTYADMDEEAVAKIQACPFPVNAIYISADGKNPATYWPGTTWVAFAMGRCLIGAGAADSGTMYKAGDKLGEEKHNLTIPETPAHGHTVGDSGNHRHWSCGALPRNFQWDACEGNDAPVAVGYGDGCWHGNQVDGHTSWDGNHSHSLSRTGGGQPHNNMQPSIVVYMFQRTG
;
A
#
# COMPACT_ATOMS: atom_id res chain seq x y z
N MET A 1 -105.28 65.16 -28.93
CA MET A 1 -105.19 63.89 -28.19
C MET A 1 -105.31 62.82 -29.23
N ASP A 2 -104.17 62.31 -29.68
CA ASP A 2 -104.14 61.26 -30.70
C ASP A 2 -104.81 60.01 -30.13
N ASP A 3 -105.70 59.44 -30.93
CA ASP A 3 -106.53 58.28 -30.60
C ASP A 3 -105.68 57.16 -29.97
N TYR A 4 -106.14 56.62 -28.84
CA TYR A 4 -105.57 55.42 -28.24
C TYR A 4 -105.71 54.26 -29.25
N SER A 5 -104.66 54.01 -30.02
CA SER A 5 -104.63 52.91 -30.99
C SER A 5 -104.53 51.59 -30.24
N LYS A 6 -105.67 50.92 -30.09
CA LYS A 6 -105.81 49.55 -29.57
C LYS A 6 -104.91 48.55 -30.32
N GLU A 7 -104.57 48.84 -31.57
CA GLU A 7 -103.70 48.02 -32.41
C GLU A 7 -102.24 48.05 -31.94
N LYS A 8 -101.74 49.19 -31.44
CA LYS A 8 -100.31 49.37 -31.08
C LYS A 8 -99.84 48.45 -29.94
N TRP A 9 -100.74 48.08 -29.03
CA TRP A 9 -100.42 47.30 -27.82
C TRP A 9 -101.08 45.91 -27.79
N SER A 10 -101.87 45.56 -28.82
CA SER A 10 -102.60 44.28 -28.92
C SER A 10 -101.70 43.03 -28.97
N ALA A 11 -100.45 43.19 -29.39
CA ALA A 11 -99.46 42.12 -29.44
C ALA A 11 -98.87 41.79 -28.06
N ASP A 12 -98.62 42.82 -27.24
CA ASP A 12 -98.04 42.67 -25.89
C ASP A 12 -99.11 42.41 -24.82
N PHE A 13 -100.33 42.89 -25.08
CA PHE A 13 -101.50 42.72 -24.24
C PHE A 13 -102.60 42.11 -25.12
N PRO A 14 -102.94 40.82 -25.00
CA PRO A 14 -103.97 40.18 -25.82
C PRO A 14 -105.38 40.34 -25.23
N ASP A 15 -106.38 40.60 -26.08
CA ASP A 15 -107.77 40.86 -25.66
C ASP A 15 -108.53 39.64 -25.12
N ARG A 16 -107.90 38.47 -25.15
CA ARG A 16 -108.46 37.20 -24.68
C ARG A 16 -107.38 36.33 -24.06
N ALA A 17 -107.75 35.59 -23.02
CA ALA A 17 -107.00 34.44 -22.52
C ALA A 17 -107.95 33.27 -22.31
N GLY A 18 -107.87 32.24 -23.17
CA GLY A 18 -108.83 31.13 -23.15
C GLY A 18 -110.25 31.59 -23.50
N GLN A 19 -111.21 31.32 -22.62
CA GLN A 19 -112.61 31.72 -22.81
C GLN A 19 -112.93 33.13 -22.28
N GLU A 20 -112.00 33.78 -21.58
CA GLU A 20 -112.20 35.10 -21.00
C GLU A 20 -111.82 36.21 -22.00
N VAL A 21 -112.60 37.29 -21.99
CA VAL A 21 -112.47 38.44 -22.90
C VAL A 21 -112.29 39.69 -22.07
N ARG A 22 -111.37 40.56 -22.47
CA ARG A 22 -111.16 41.84 -21.79
C ARG A 22 -112.38 42.76 -21.93
N PRO A 23 -112.71 43.51 -20.87
CA PRO A 23 -113.69 44.59 -20.96
C PRO A 23 -113.34 45.59 -22.07
N THR A 24 -114.36 46.17 -22.72
CA THR A 24 -114.18 47.07 -23.87
C THR A 24 -113.61 48.45 -23.50
N GLU A 25 -113.77 48.86 -22.25
CA GLU A 25 -113.23 50.11 -21.67
C GLU A 25 -111.91 49.79 -20.97
N ALA A 26 -110.79 50.14 -21.60
CA ALA A 26 -109.46 49.67 -21.21
C ALA A 26 -108.71 50.61 -20.24
N VAL A 27 -109.39 51.50 -19.51
CA VAL A 27 -108.73 52.48 -18.61
C VAL A 27 -109.55 52.72 -17.33
N GLU A 28 -109.06 52.26 -16.18
CA GLU A 28 -109.42 52.85 -14.87
C GLU A 28 -108.60 54.14 -14.72
N ASN A 29 -109.24 55.31 -14.79
CA ASN A 29 -108.56 56.61 -14.77
C ASN A 29 -108.76 57.34 -13.43
N THR A 30 -108.58 56.62 -12.31
CA THR A 30 -108.85 57.13 -10.95
C THR A 30 -107.60 57.66 -10.22
N LEU A 31 -106.42 57.63 -10.85
CA LEU A 31 -105.18 58.19 -10.31
C LEU A 31 -104.70 59.39 -11.14
N ASP A 32 -104.34 60.46 -10.44
CA ASP A 32 -104.23 61.85 -10.91
C ASP A 32 -103.00 62.16 -11.81
N TYR A 33 -102.34 61.15 -12.38
CA TYR A 33 -101.11 61.33 -13.16
C TYR A 33 -101.02 60.40 -14.36
N ASP A 34 -100.74 61.03 -15.51
CA ASP A 34 -100.57 60.43 -16.83
C ASP A 34 -99.24 59.64 -16.87
N VAL A 35 -99.31 58.37 -16.49
CA VAL A 35 -98.24 57.42 -16.78
C VAL A 35 -98.41 56.94 -18.22
N LEU A 36 -97.38 57.14 -19.04
CA LEU A 36 -97.26 56.67 -20.44
C LEU A 36 -97.39 55.13 -20.61
N PHE A 37 -97.79 54.40 -19.56
CA PHE A 37 -98.08 52.98 -19.53
C PHE A 37 -99.57 52.77 -19.21
N PRO A 38 -100.29 51.90 -19.95
CA PRO A 38 -101.67 51.54 -19.64
C PRO A 38 -101.81 51.03 -18.19
N GLN A 39 -102.70 51.64 -17.41
CA GLN A 39 -103.01 51.18 -16.05
C GLN A 39 -103.88 49.93 -16.14
N TYR A 40 -103.58 48.92 -15.32
CA TYR A 40 -104.35 47.68 -15.28
C TYR A 40 -105.72 47.92 -14.62
N LEU A 41 -106.81 47.40 -15.21
CA LEU A 41 -108.08 47.30 -14.49
C LEU A 41 -107.95 46.22 -13.42
N SER A 42 -108.30 46.57 -12.18
CA SER A 42 -108.27 45.66 -11.03
C SER A 42 -109.18 44.42 -11.19
N GLU A 43 -110.09 44.45 -12.16
CA GLU A 43 -111.10 43.42 -12.43
C GLU A 43 -110.88 42.69 -13.78
N ASP A 44 -109.78 42.94 -14.50
CA ASP A 44 -109.54 42.34 -15.83
C ASP A 44 -109.30 40.81 -15.74
N PRO A 45 -110.27 39.97 -16.15
CA PRO A 45 -110.17 38.53 -16.03
C PRO A 45 -109.01 37.95 -16.86
N VAL A 46 -108.69 38.56 -18.00
CA VAL A 46 -107.63 38.10 -18.89
C VAL A 46 -106.23 38.28 -18.28
N VAL A 47 -106.04 39.33 -17.47
CA VAL A 47 -104.80 39.54 -16.72
C VAL A 47 -104.68 38.54 -15.58
N PHE A 48 -105.75 38.31 -14.80
CA PHE A 48 -105.74 37.27 -13.76
C PHE A 48 -105.46 35.88 -14.34
N ASN A 49 -106.02 35.56 -15.50
CA ASN A 49 -105.77 34.28 -16.15
C ASN A 49 -104.33 34.16 -16.63
N GLN A 50 -103.75 35.21 -17.22
CA GLN A 50 -102.35 35.22 -17.63
C GLN A 50 -101.38 35.17 -16.45
N GLN A 51 -101.68 35.88 -15.36
CA GLN A 51 -100.92 35.82 -14.11
C GLN A 51 -100.99 34.42 -13.50
N ASN A 52 -102.19 33.82 -13.39
CA ASN A 52 -102.36 32.45 -12.90
C ASN A 52 -101.66 31.41 -13.77
N ARG A 53 -101.68 31.57 -15.10
CA ARG A 53 -100.92 30.72 -16.03
C ARG A 53 -99.42 30.87 -15.84
N THR A 54 -98.94 32.10 -15.68
CA THR A 54 -97.51 32.38 -15.47
C THR A 54 -97.03 31.80 -14.14
N VAL A 55 -97.78 32.03 -13.05
CA VAL A 55 -97.48 31.47 -11.73
C VAL A 55 -97.57 29.94 -11.75
N SER A 56 -98.58 29.36 -12.39
CA SER A 56 -98.69 27.90 -12.54
C SER A 56 -97.51 27.33 -13.33
N GLN A 57 -97.05 28.01 -14.37
CA GLN A 57 -95.89 27.61 -15.14
C GLN A 57 -94.59 27.73 -14.33
N LEU A 58 -94.43 28.80 -13.54
CA LEU A 58 -93.28 28.99 -12.65
C LEU A 58 -93.21 27.88 -11.60
N VAL A 59 -94.33 27.57 -10.93
CA VAL A 59 -94.42 26.49 -9.94
C VAL A 59 -94.15 25.13 -10.59
N SER A 60 -94.66 24.89 -11.80
CA SER A 60 -94.39 23.65 -12.56
C SER A 60 -92.91 23.53 -12.96
N ASN A 61 -92.28 24.63 -13.38
CA ASN A 61 -90.85 24.65 -13.71
C ASN A 61 -89.97 24.42 -12.48
N ASP A 62 -90.33 25.01 -11.34
CA ASP A 62 -89.62 24.81 -10.07
C ASP A 62 -89.66 23.35 -9.61
N ALA A 63 -90.86 22.73 -9.65
CA ALA A 63 -91.02 21.30 -9.33
C ALA A 63 -90.17 20.40 -10.25
N ARG A 64 -90.15 20.67 -11.56
CA ARG A 64 -89.31 19.93 -12.52
C ARG A 64 -87.82 20.16 -12.28
N LEU A 65 -87.41 21.37 -11.91
CA LEU A 65 -86.02 21.67 -11.59
C LEU A 65 -85.58 20.91 -10.33
N TYR A 66 -86.41 20.92 -9.28
CA TYR A 66 -86.17 20.16 -8.07
C TYR A 66 -86.01 18.67 -8.34
N GLU A 67 -86.92 18.08 -9.14
CA GLU A 67 -86.85 16.67 -9.53
C GLU A 67 -85.53 16.36 -10.26
N ARG A 68 -85.12 17.18 -11.23
CA ARG A 68 -83.85 17.01 -11.95
C ARG A 68 -82.63 17.14 -11.04
N ILE A 69 -82.63 18.10 -10.13
CA ILE A 69 -81.54 18.28 -9.16
C ILE A 69 -81.47 17.07 -8.23
N SER A 70 -82.61 16.61 -7.71
CA SER A 70 -82.69 15.46 -6.82
C SER A 70 -82.22 14.16 -7.49
N ALA A 71 -82.60 13.93 -8.74
CA ALA A 71 -82.15 12.80 -9.54
C ALA A 71 -80.63 12.86 -9.80
N THR A 72 -80.11 14.04 -10.17
CA THR A 72 -78.68 14.24 -10.39
C THR A 72 -77.88 14.03 -9.09
N ALA A 73 -78.40 14.49 -7.96
CA ALA A 73 -77.77 14.28 -6.65
C ALA A 73 -77.76 12.80 -6.26
N ALA A 74 -78.83 12.06 -6.57
CA ALA A 74 -78.88 10.60 -6.38
C ALA A 74 -77.86 9.88 -7.27
N ASP A 75 -77.75 10.26 -8.55
CA ASP A 75 -76.76 9.71 -9.49
C ASP A 75 -75.32 9.98 -9.03
N ILE A 76 -75.02 11.20 -8.56
CA ILE A 76 -73.70 11.55 -8.01
C ILE A 76 -73.40 10.73 -6.75
N ASN A 77 -74.35 10.62 -5.81
CA ASN A 77 -74.13 9.83 -4.60
C ASN A 77 -73.94 8.35 -4.91
N ALA A 78 -74.67 7.81 -5.88
CA ALA A 78 -74.46 6.44 -6.38
C ALA A 78 -73.05 6.31 -6.99
N HIS A 79 -72.61 7.27 -7.80
CA HIS A 79 -71.27 7.29 -8.38
C HIS A 79 -70.15 7.37 -7.31
N LEU A 80 -70.33 8.12 -6.22
CA LEU A 80 -69.35 8.24 -5.14
C LEU A 80 -69.22 6.98 -4.27
N THR A 81 -70.30 6.19 -4.17
CA THR A 81 -70.36 5.04 -3.26
C THR A 81 -70.21 3.69 -3.98
N ASP A 82 -70.39 3.64 -5.29
CA ASP A 82 -70.18 2.43 -6.09
C ASP A 82 -68.70 2.23 -6.44
N ALA A 83 -68.12 1.15 -5.94
CA ALA A 83 -66.75 0.73 -6.26
C ALA A 83 -66.51 0.46 -7.76
N LYS A 84 -67.57 0.32 -8.58
CA LYS A 84 -67.53 0.13 -10.04
C LYS A 84 -67.80 1.41 -10.85
N ALA A 85 -68.06 2.54 -10.19
CA ALA A 85 -68.37 3.82 -10.83
C ALA A 85 -67.28 4.30 -11.82
N HIS A 86 -66.05 3.80 -11.67
CA HIS A 86 -64.92 4.07 -12.56
C HIS A 86 -64.41 2.81 -13.26
N ALA A 87 -65.29 2.01 -13.87
CA ALA A 87 -64.98 0.77 -14.63
C ALA A 87 -63.72 0.85 -15.50
N SER A 88 -63.43 2.03 -16.04
CA SER A 88 -62.32 2.29 -16.97
C SER A 88 -61.29 3.30 -16.46
N GLY A 89 -61.45 3.86 -15.25
CA GLY A 89 -60.69 5.03 -14.77
C GLY A 89 -59.83 4.80 -13.53
N ILE A 90 -60.33 4.04 -12.56
CA ILE A 90 -59.60 3.58 -11.36
C ILE A 90 -60.19 2.30 -10.76
N SER A 91 -61.36 1.84 -11.21
CA SER A 91 -61.93 0.59 -10.73
C SER A 91 -61.37 -0.58 -11.55
N GLY A 92 -60.68 -1.46 -10.83
CA GLY A 92 -59.94 -2.60 -11.32
C GLY A 92 -58.91 -2.98 -10.27
N ASN A 93 -58.01 -3.92 -10.59
CA ASN A 93 -56.98 -4.34 -9.64
C ASN A 93 -56.01 -3.20 -9.22
N ALA A 94 -56.05 -2.01 -9.84
CA ALA A 94 -55.12 -0.92 -9.51
C ALA A 94 -55.22 -0.46 -8.05
N ALA A 95 -56.44 -0.23 -7.54
CA ALA A 95 -56.65 0.20 -6.15
C ALA A 95 -56.34 -0.90 -5.11
N SER A 96 -56.31 -2.17 -5.53
CA SER A 96 -56.03 -3.34 -4.69
C SER A 96 -54.76 -4.09 -5.08
N ALA A 97 -53.92 -3.52 -5.94
CA ALA A 97 -52.77 -4.22 -6.52
C ALA A 97 -51.67 -4.33 -5.46
N SER A 98 -51.53 -5.52 -4.88
CA SER A 98 -50.41 -5.86 -4.00
C SER A 98 -49.23 -6.50 -4.75
N LYS A 99 -49.38 -6.72 -6.07
CA LYS A 99 -48.37 -7.34 -6.93
C LYS A 99 -48.47 -6.94 -8.40
N LEU A 100 -47.36 -7.06 -9.12
CA LEU A 100 -47.28 -6.96 -10.57
C LEU A 100 -48.07 -8.10 -11.21
N GLN A 101 -48.95 -7.75 -12.16
CA GLN A 101 -49.72 -8.75 -12.92
C GLN A 101 -48.81 -9.72 -13.67
N THR A 102 -47.71 -9.24 -14.24
CA THR A 102 -46.65 -10.10 -14.78
C THR A 102 -45.34 -9.78 -14.10
N GLY A 103 -44.92 -10.64 -13.18
CA GLY A 103 -43.60 -10.54 -12.55
C GLY A 103 -42.50 -10.47 -13.61
N ARG A 104 -41.44 -9.72 -13.32
CA ARG A 104 -40.25 -9.61 -14.16
C ARG A 104 -39.09 -10.22 -13.42
N LYS A 105 -38.13 -10.80 -14.15
CA LYS A 105 -36.88 -11.24 -13.54
C LYS A 105 -35.92 -10.06 -13.52
N ILE A 106 -35.41 -9.70 -12.35
CA ILE A 106 -34.29 -8.77 -12.19
C ILE A 106 -33.10 -9.63 -11.79
N HIS A 107 -32.06 -9.64 -12.62
CA HIS A 107 -30.87 -10.50 -12.43
C HIS A 107 -31.24 -11.98 -12.15
N ARG A 108 -32.15 -12.53 -12.96
CA ARG A 108 -32.67 -13.92 -12.87
C ARG A 108 -33.57 -14.22 -11.65
N VAL A 109 -33.71 -13.30 -10.70
CA VAL A 109 -34.63 -13.40 -9.54
C VAL A 109 -36.01 -12.87 -9.92
N LEU A 110 -37.06 -13.64 -9.68
CA LEU A 110 -38.44 -13.21 -9.93
C LEU A 110 -38.83 -12.09 -8.97
N PHE A 111 -39.31 -10.98 -9.51
CA PHE A 111 -39.87 -9.86 -8.76
C PHE A 111 -41.30 -9.59 -9.24
N ASP A 112 -42.23 -9.66 -8.30
CA ASP A 112 -43.64 -9.34 -8.51
C ASP A 112 -44.15 -8.25 -7.55
N GLY A 113 -43.27 -7.59 -6.80
CA GLY A 113 -43.64 -6.50 -5.89
C GLY A 113 -44.26 -6.93 -4.56
N THR A 114 -44.47 -8.23 -4.31
CA THR A 114 -45.03 -8.71 -3.02
C THR A 114 -44.04 -8.64 -1.85
N ARG A 115 -42.76 -8.49 -2.13
CA ARG A 115 -41.66 -8.41 -1.16
C ARG A 115 -40.48 -7.69 -1.80
N ASP A 116 -39.55 -7.24 -0.95
CA ASP A 116 -38.26 -6.75 -1.41
C ASP A 116 -37.53 -7.82 -2.23
N ILE A 117 -36.77 -7.37 -3.22
CA ILE A 117 -35.92 -8.25 -4.00
C ILE A 117 -34.57 -8.45 -3.32
N THR A 118 -34.16 -9.71 -3.17
CA THR A 118 -32.79 -10.06 -2.77
C THR A 118 -32.05 -10.58 -4.00
N LEU A 119 -31.05 -9.83 -4.46
CA LEU A 119 -30.17 -10.26 -5.53
C LEU A 119 -29.06 -11.13 -4.97
N PRO A 120 -28.70 -12.25 -5.63
CA PRO A 120 -27.57 -13.06 -5.19
C PRO A 120 -26.26 -12.30 -5.39
N ASP A 121 -25.35 -12.50 -4.44
CA ASP A 121 -23.97 -12.07 -4.57
C ASP A 121 -23.26 -12.84 -5.69
N PHE A 122 -22.18 -12.26 -6.20
CA PHE A 122 -21.28 -12.88 -7.15
C PHE A 122 -20.70 -14.16 -6.55
N SER A 123 -20.79 -15.24 -7.33
CA SER A 123 -20.11 -16.49 -7.02
C SER A 123 -18.93 -16.63 -7.97
N GLY A 124 -17.73 -16.75 -7.43
CA GLY A 124 -16.55 -16.99 -8.24
C GLY A 124 -16.53 -18.36 -8.92
N CYS A 125 -15.57 -18.54 -9.82
CA CYS A 125 -15.32 -19.84 -10.43
C CYS A 125 -14.60 -20.79 -9.48
N GLY A 126 -14.80 -22.09 -9.72
CA GLY A 126 -13.95 -23.15 -9.19
C GLY A 126 -13.10 -23.73 -10.31
N GLU A 127 -12.24 -24.71 -9.99
CA GLU A 127 -11.36 -25.36 -10.98
C GLU A 127 -12.10 -25.94 -12.20
N LYS A 128 -13.37 -26.35 -12.01
CA LYS A 128 -14.18 -27.04 -13.02
C LYS A 128 -15.58 -26.42 -13.23
N THR A 129 -15.86 -25.30 -12.58
CA THR A 129 -17.19 -24.68 -12.60
C THR A 129 -17.08 -23.19 -12.84
N ALA A 130 -17.80 -22.69 -13.84
CA ALA A 130 -17.87 -21.26 -14.11
C ALA A 130 -18.49 -20.51 -12.94
N GLY A 131 -17.98 -19.30 -12.68
CA GLY A 131 -18.62 -18.37 -11.76
C GLY A 131 -19.99 -17.94 -12.25
N GLN A 132 -20.77 -17.37 -11.35
CA GLN A 132 -22.09 -16.80 -11.65
C GLN A 132 -22.05 -15.29 -11.41
N SER A 133 -22.66 -14.53 -12.31
CA SER A 133 -22.81 -13.10 -12.12
C SER A 133 -23.71 -12.81 -10.91
N GLY A 134 -23.39 -11.74 -10.18
CA GLY A 134 -24.11 -11.35 -8.98
C GLY A 134 -23.64 -9.98 -8.48
N MET A 135 -24.20 -9.56 -7.35
CA MET A 135 -23.78 -8.33 -6.67
C MET A 135 -22.36 -8.50 -6.10
N VAL A 136 -21.56 -7.44 -6.06
CA VAL A 136 -20.24 -7.49 -5.45
C VAL A 136 -20.41 -7.75 -3.94
N PRO A 137 -19.88 -8.86 -3.38
CA PRO A 137 -20.01 -9.15 -1.96
C PRO A 137 -19.32 -8.05 -1.15
N SER A 138 -19.95 -7.59 -0.08
CA SER A 138 -19.35 -6.55 0.77
C SER A 138 -18.09 -7.08 1.48
N PRO A 139 -16.96 -6.36 1.47
CA PRO A 139 -15.79 -6.78 2.24
C PRO A 139 -16.08 -6.71 3.74
N SER A 140 -15.62 -7.70 4.50
CA SER A 140 -15.75 -7.71 5.96
C SER A 140 -14.95 -6.57 6.60
N ALA A 141 -15.37 -6.09 7.78
CA ALA A 141 -14.62 -5.11 8.55
C ALA A 141 -13.15 -5.54 8.75
N GLY A 142 -12.21 -4.61 8.53
CA GLY A 142 -10.77 -4.87 8.59
C GLY A 142 -10.12 -5.38 7.30
N LYS A 143 -10.89 -5.66 6.23
CA LYS A 143 -10.37 -6.02 4.90
C LYS A 143 -10.06 -4.80 4.04
N LEU A 144 -9.30 -3.84 4.57
CA LEU A 144 -8.81 -2.72 3.78
C LEU A 144 -7.77 -3.19 2.75
N ASN A 145 -7.71 -2.53 1.59
CA ASN A 145 -6.73 -2.80 0.52
C ASN A 145 -6.77 -4.24 -0.03
N THR A 146 -7.95 -4.87 -0.05
CA THR A 146 -8.19 -6.15 -0.72
C THR A 146 -8.92 -5.95 -2.04
N VAL A 147 -8.74 -6.87 -2.97
CA VAL A 147 -9.50 -6.98 -4.22
C VAL A 147 -10.39 -8.22 -4.18
N LEU A 148 -11.48 -8.23 -4.96
CA LEU A 148 -12.31 -9.42 -5.15
C LEU A 148 -11.63 -10.34 -6.17
N HIS A 149 -11.30 -11.55 -5.77
CA HIS A 149 -10.66 -12.56 -6.61
C HIS A 149 -11.69 -13.30 -7.47
N SER A 150 -11.24 -13.94 -8.55
CA SER A 150 -12.10 -14.71 -9.47
C SER A 150 -12.82 -15.88 -8.79
N ASN A 151 -12.30 -16.37 -7.67
CA ASN A 151 -12.91 -17.40 -6.82
C ASN A 151 -14.00 -16.86 -5.87
N GLY A 152 -14.30 -15.55 -5.91
CA GLY A 152 -15.35 -14.91 -5.10
C GLY A 152 -14.92 -14.47 -3.71
N SER A 153 -13.63 -14.60 -3.37
CA SER A 153 -13.09 -14.19 -2.06
C SER A 153 -12.37 -12.85 -2.11
N TRP A 154 -12.42 -12.10 -1.00
CA TRP A 154 -11.63 -10.88 -0.83
C TRP A 154 -10.23 -11.23 -0.33
N GLY A 155 -9.20 -10.78 -1.07
CA GLY A 155 -7.81 -11.09 -0.78
C GLY A 155 -6.85 -9.98 -1.20
N LYS A 156 -5.62 -10.02 -0.69
CA LYS A 156 -4.54 -9.15 -1.19
C LYS A 156 -4.09 -9.66 -2.55
N VAL A 157 -3.60 -8.76 -3.39
CA VAL A 157 -2.86 -9.12 -4.60
C VAL A 157 -1.52 -9.71 -4.17
N THR A 158 -1.23 -10.91 -4.67
CA THR A 158 0.03 -11.63 -4.48
C THR A 158 0.80 -11.66 -5.80
N TYR A 159 2.05 -12.12 -5.79
CA TYR A 159 2.80 -12.31 -7.04
C TYR A 159 2.11 -13.29 -8.01
N ALA A 160 1.32 -14.25 -7.51
CA ALA A 160 0.57 -15.17 -8.37
C ALA A 160 -0.56 -14.47 -9.16
N ASP A 161 -0.97 -13.28 -8.71
CA ASP A 161 -2.02 -12.47 -9.35
C ASP A 161 -1.44 -11.46 -10.35
N MET A 162 -0.11 -11.38 -10.47
CA MET A 162 0.61 -10.45 -11.35
C MET A 162 1.11 -11.18 -12.60
N ASP A 163 1.40 -10.42 -13.67
CA ASP A 163 2.02 -10.99 -14.85
C ASP A 163 3.44 -11.52 -14.53
N GLU A 164 3.79 -12.64 -15.14
CA GLU A 164 5.04 -13.34 -14.89
C GLU A 164 6.27 -12.45 -15.16
N GLU A 165 6.17 -11.54 -16.14
CA GLU A 165 7.25 -10.61 -16.51
C GLU A 165 7.49 -9.55 -15.42
N ALA A 166 6.43 -8.98 -14.83
CA ALA A 166 6.52 -8.03 -13.73
C ALA A 166 7.04 -8.70 -12.46
N VAL A 167 6.59 -9.92 -12.16
CA VAL A 167 7.12 -10.70 -11.03
C VAL A 167 8.62 -10.93 -11.22
N ALA A 168 9.05 -11.34 -12.42
CA ALA A 168 10.46 -11.55 -12.75
C ALA A 168 11.29 -10.26 -12.60
N LYS A 169 10.75 -9.10 -12.97
CA LYS A 169 11.42 -7.80 -12.79
C LYS A 169 11.53 -7.40 -11.31
N ILE A 170 10.51 -7.64 -10.50
CA ILE A 170 10.51 -7.34 -9.06
C ILE A 170 11.48 -8.27 -8.32
N GLN A 171 11.55 -9.55 -8.72
CA GLN A 171 12.43 -10.54 -8.12
C GLN A 171 13.83 -10.58 -8.74
N ALA A 172 14.11 -9.73 -9.74
CA ALA A 172 15.37 -9.73 -10.44
C ALA A 172 16.53 -9.45 -9.47
N CYS A 173 17.59 -10.25 -9.61
CA CYS A 173 18.80 -10.06 -8.82
C CYS A 173 19.45 -8.71 -9.18
N PRO A 174 19.69 -7.81 -8.19
CA PRO A 174 20.28 -6.50 -8.45
C PRO A 174 21.78 -6.58 -8.78
N PHE A 175 22.42 -7.73 -8.55
CA PHE A 175 23.84 -7.95 -8.79
C PHE A 175 24.03 -8.48 -10.21
N PRO A 176 24.71 -7.78 -11.13
CA PRO A 176 25.00 -8.33 -12.47
C PRO A 176 25.92 -9.55 -12.40
N VAL A 177 26.02 -10.30 -13.52
CA VAL A 177 26.99 -11.42 -13.63
C VAL A 177 28.40 -10.87 -13.38
N ASN A 178 29.21 -11.65 -12.66
CA ASN A 178 30.54 -11.30 -12.12
C ASN A 178 30.56 -10.30 -10.95
N ALA A 179 29.42 -9.84 -10.46
CA ALA A 179 29.38 -9.05 -9.24
C ALA A 179 29.76 -9.89 -8.01
N ILE A 180 30.36 -9.24 -7.01
CA ILE A 180 30.72 -9.84 -5.73
C ILE A 180 29.69 -9.44 -4.68
N TYR A 181 29.09 -10.44 -4.04
CA TYR A 181 28.22 -10.29 -2.89
C TYR A 181 29.00 -10.66 -1.61
N ILE A 182 28.96 -9.79 -0.60
CA ILE A 182 29.67 -9.94 0.67
C ILE A 182 28.64 -10.02 1.79
N SER A 183 28.74 -11.04 2.64
CA SER A 183 27.79 -11.27 3.73
C SER A 183 28.45 -11.90 4.96
N ALA A 184 27.89 -11.62 6.14
CA ALA A 184 28.19 -12.34 7.37
C ALA A 184 27.40 -13.67 7.48
N ASP A 185 26.32 -13.83 6.70
CA ASP A 185 25.56 -15.08 6.58
C ASP A 185 26.13 -15.92 5.43
N GLY A 186 26.44 -17.20 5.71
CA GLY A 186 27.03 -18.13 4.76
C GLY A 186 26.04 -18.74 3.76
N LYS A 187 24.77 -18.31 3.78
CA LYS A 187 23.77 -18.76 2.80
C LYS A 187 24.16 -18.39 1.39
N ASN A 188 24.00 -19.36 0.49
CA ASN A 188 24.20 -19.15 -0.94
C ASN A 188 23.22 -18.06 -1.43
N PRO A 189 23.68 -17.00 -2.12
CA PRO A 189 22.81 -15.90 -2.54
C PRO A 189 21.70 -16.30 -3.51
N ALA A 190 21.80 -17.47 -4.16
CA ALA A 190 20.70 -18.06 -4.93
C ALA A 190 19.42 -18.29 -4.10
N THR A 191 19.54 -18.31 -2.77
CA THR A 191 18.39 -18.40 -1.85
C THR A 191 17.61 -17.08 -1.73
N TYR A 192 18.28 -15.93 -1.90
CA TYR A 192 17.64 -14.61 -1.89
C TYR A 192 17.14 -14.22 -3.28
N TRP A 193 17.86 -14.64 -4.32
CA TRP A 193 17.52 -14.40 -5.72
C TRP A 193 17.39 -15.71 -6.49
N PRO A 194 16.21 -16.34 -6.46
CA PRO A 194 15.96 -17.58 -7.18
C PRO A 194 16.32 -17.49 -8.66
N GLY A 195 16.85 -18.57 -9.23
CA GLY A 195 17.27 -18.63 -10.63
C GLY A 195 18.68 -18.08 -10.91
N THR A 196 19.38 -17.56 -9.91
CA THR A 196 20.79 -17.14 -10.05
C THR A 196 21.77 -18.22 -9.59
N THR A 197 23.01 -18.15 -10.08
CA THR A 197 24.11 -19.04 -9.70
C THR A 197 25.28 -18.27 -9.13
N TRP A 198 25.89 -18.82 -8.07
CA TRP A 198 26.94 -18.17 -7.30
C TRP A 198 28.01 -19.16 -6.89
N VAL A 199 29.27 -18.71 -6.91
CA VAL A 199 30.44 -19.48 -6.46
C VAL A 199 31.17 -18.75 -5.35
N ALA A 200 31.76 -19.48 -4.40
CA ALA A 200 32.60 -18.87 -3.37
C ALA A 200 33.79 -18.15 -4.02
N PHE A 201 34.10 -16.95 -3.54
CA PHE A 201 35.11 -16.08 -4.12
C PHE A 201 36.13 -15.63 -3.06
N ALA A 202 37.38 -15.43 -3.48
CA ALA A 202 38.46 -14.88 -2.65
C ALA A 202 38.67 -15.56 -1.28
N MET A 203 38.49 -16.89 -1.19
CA MET A 203 38.72 -17.63 0.06
C MET A 203 40.16 -17.45 0.55
N GLY A 204 40.30 -16.99 1.81
CA GLY A 204 41.61 -16.71 2.43
C GLY A 204 42.34 -15.50 1.84
N ARG A 205 41.63 -14.57 1.18
CA ARG A 205 42.23 -13.41 0.50
C ARG A 205 41.48 -12.12 0.82
N CYS A 206 42.24 -11.04 0.93
CA CYS A 206 41.69 -9.68 0.93
C CYS A 206 41.50 -9.19 -0.50
N LEU A 207 40.46 -8.42 -0.77
CA LEU A 207 40.21 -7.82 -2.08
C LEU A 207 41.07 -6.57 -2.25
N ILE A 208 41.73 -6.45 -3.41
CA ILE A 208 42.47 -5.27 -3.84
C ILE A 208 41.85 -4.82 -5.17
N GLY A 209 41.66 -3.51 -5.33
CA GLY A 209 41.16 -2.94 -6.58
C GLY A 209 42.13 -3.17 -7.74
N ALA A 210 41.61 -3.66 -8.86
CA ALA A 210 42.41 -3.79 -10.08
C ALA A 210 42.74 -2.40 -10.66
N GLY A 211 43.93 -2.25 -11.23
CA GLY A 211 44.45 -0.98 -11.75
C GLY A 211 45.85 -0.68 -11.23
N ALA A 212 46.34 0.50 -11.59
CA ALA A 212 47.61 1.01 -11.09
C ALA A 212 47.41 1.56 -9.68
N ALA A 213 48.18 1.06 -8.72
CA ALA A 213 48.28 1.69 -7.40
C ALA A 213 49.23 2.89 -7.42
N ASP A 214 49.13 3.74 -6.40
CA ASP A 214 49.99 4.92 -6.24
C ASP A 214 51.49 4.56 -6.20
N SER A 215 51.83 3.34 -5.81
CA SER A 215 53.21 2.81 -5.84
C SER A 215 53.72 2.49 -7.25
N GLY A 216 52.88 2.61 -8.28
CA GLY A 216 53.16 2.19 -9.66
C GLY A 216 52.96 0.70 -9.93
N THR A 217 52.60 -0.09 -8.91
CA THR A 217 52.29 -1.51 -9.08
C THR A 217 50.96 -1.67 -9.83
N MET A 218 50.96 -2.44 -10.91
CA MET A 218 49.75 -2.74 -11.68
C MET A 218 49.11 -4.05 -11.20
N TYR A 219 47.87 -3.99 -10.74
CA TYR A 219 47.08 -5.15 -10.34
C TYR A 219 46.08 -5.52 -11.44
N LYS A 220 46.12 -6.76 -11.94
CA LYS A 220 45.14 -7.26 -12.90
C LYS A 220 44.04 -8.01 -12.16
N ALA A 221 42.81 -7.87 -12.65
CA ALA A 221 41.69 -8.61 -12.09
C ALA A 221 41.94 -10.13 -12.16
N GLY A 222 41.81 -10.81 -11.03
CA GLY A 222 42.09 -12.25 -10.92
C GLY A 222 43.50 -12.60 -10.45
N ASP A 223 44.41 -11.63 -10.33
CA ASP A 223 45.74 -11.86 -9.75
C ASP A 223 45.62 -12.41 -8.32
N LYS A 224 46.45 -13.40 -8.00
CA LYS A 224 46.52 -14.04 -6.68
C LYS A 224 47.85 -13.68 -6.05
N LEU A 225 47.82 -12.71 -5.14
CA LEU A 225 49.01 -12.10 -4.56
C LEU A 225 49.03 -12.27 -3.03
N GLY A 226 50.17 -11.92 -2.42
CA GLY A 226 50.38 -11.97 -0.97
C GLY A 226 50.73 -13.35 -0.42
N GLU A 227 51.24 -13.35 0.81
CA GLU A 227 51.62 -14.53 1.58
C GLU A 227 51.06 -14.42 3.00
N GLU A 228 50.60 -15.54 3.55
CA GLU A 228 50.07 -15.59 4.92
C GLU A 228 51.19 -15.52 5.96
N LYS A 229 52.32 -16.14 5.65
CA LYS A 229 53.51 -16.24 6.49
C LYS A 229 54.75 -15.93 5.66
N HIS A 230 55.66 -15.16 6.23
CA HIS A 230 56.90 -14.76 5.57
C HIS A 230 58.12 -15.30 6.32
N ASN A 231 59.05 -15.92 5.57
CA ASN A 231 60.37 -16.29 6.08
C ASN A 231 61.37 -15.22 5.66
N LEU A 232 61.96 -14.53 6.64
CA LEU A 232 63.03 -13.57 6.38
C LEU A 232 64.18 -14.21 5.60
N THR A 233 64.53 -13.60 4.49
CA THR A 233 65.69 -13.97 3.68
C THR A 233 66.97 -13.32 4.22
N ILE A 234 68.13 -13.83 3.82
CA ILE A 234 69.43 -13.25 4.21
C ILE A 234 69.51 -11.75 3.86
N PRO A 235 69.12 -11.29 2.66
CA PRO A 235 69.10 -9.86 2.33
C PRO A 235 68.16 -9.01 3.19
N GLU A 236 67.10 -9.59 3.76
CA GLU A 236 66.14 -8.88 4.63
C GLU A 236 66.63 -8.80 6.09
N THR A 237 67.73 -9.46 6.44
CA THR A 237 68.35 -9.31 7.76
C THR A 237 69.19 -8.04 7.82
N PRO A 238 69.02 -7.19 8.87
CA PRO A 238 69.86 -6.00 9.03
C PRO A 238 71.34 -6.37 9.11
N ALA A 239 72.19 -5.48 8.58
CA ALA A 239 73.63 -5.59 8.78
C ALA A 239 73.94 -5.61 10.27
N HIS A 240 74.62 -6.65 10.72
CA HIS A 240 75.02 -6.83 12.11
C HIS A 240 76.43 -7.39 12.19
N GLY A 241 77.10 -7.14 13.31
CA GLY A 241 78.45 -7.62 13.58
C GLY A 241 78.53 -8.20 14.98
N HIS A 242 79.52 -9.06 15.18
CA HIS A 242 79.86 -9.57 16.50
C HIS A 242 81.27 -9.10 16.84
N THR A 243 81.41 -8.50 18.02
CA THR A 243 82.71 -8.18 18.60
C THR A 243 82.95 -9.14 19.73
N VAL A 244 84.02 -9.94 19.64
CA VAL A 244 84.58 -10.65 20.78
C VAL A 244 85.78 -9.84 21.26
N GLY A 245 85.85 -9.55 22.55
CA GLY A 245 87.06 -8.96 23.15
C GLY A 245 88.23 -9.94 23.04
N ASP A 246 89.46 -9.41 22.98
CA ASP A 246 90.72 -10.10 22.67
C ASP A 246 90.66 -11.65 22.83
N SER A 247 90.43 -12.32 21.70
CA SER A 247 90.88 -13.70 21.51
C SER A 247 92.36 -13.63 21.18
N GLY A 248 93.17 -14.08 22.12
CA GLY A 248 94.61 -13.96 22.00
C GLY A 248 95.30 -14.50 23.23
N ASN A 249 96.53 -14.92 22.99
CA ASN A 249 97.47 -15.36 24.00
C ASN A 249 97.64 -14.24 25.04
N HIS A 250 97.13 -14.47 26.26
CA HIS A 250 97.29 -13.53 27.38
C HIS A 250 97.97 -14.22 28.57
N ARG A 251 98.66 -13.42 29.39
CA ARG A 251 99.33 -13.90 30.61
C ARG A 251 98.41 -13.76 31.81
N HIS A 252 98.30 -14.82 32.60
CA HIS A 252 97.58 -14.77 33.88
C HIS A 252 98.50 -14.19 34.97
N TRP A 253 97.94 -13.33 35.83
CA TRP A 253 98.64 -12.72 36.95
C TRP A 253 98.32 -13.49 38.24
N SER A 254 99.35 -13.84 39.01
CA SER A 254 99.17 -14.26 40.40
C SER A 254 99.54 -13.11 41.33
N CYS A 255 98.58 -12.55 42.07
CA CYS A 255 98.87 -11.56 43.10
C CYS A 255 99.01 -12.29 44.44
N GLY A 256 100.17 -12.15 45.07
CA GLY A 256 100.48 -12.86 46.31
C GLY A 256 101.98 -12.94 46.50
N ALA A 257 102.47 -12.23 47.51
CA ALA A 257 103.87 -12.14 47.88
C ALA A 257 104.50 -13.52 48.09
N LEU A 258 105.23 -14.05 47.10
CA LEU A 258 106.06 -15.22 47.33
C LEU A 258 107.35 -14.80 48.06
N PRO A 259 107.65 -15.38 49.24
CA PRO A 259 108.87 -15.08 49.99
C PRO A 259 110.14 -15.50 49.24
N ARG A 260 111.21 -14.68 49.34
CA ARG A 260 112.52 -14.84 48.65
C ARG A 260 113.19 -16.21 48.79
N ASN A 261 112.82 -16.97 49.80
CA ASN A 261 113.44 -18.23 50.22
C ASN A 261 112.84 -19.47 49.54
N PHE A 262 111.88 -19.32 48.65
CA PHE A 262 111.57 -20.35 47.65
C PHE A 262 112.48 -20.15 46.42
N GLN A 263 113.73 -20.61 46.52
CA GLN A 263 114.55 -20.90 45.34
C GLN A 263 113.88 -22.08 44.62
N TRP A 264 113.46 -21.83 43.38
CA TRP A 264 112.83 -22.85 42.54
C TRP A 264 113.89 -23.90 42.18
N ASP A 265 113.77 -25.11 42.72
CA ASP A 265 114.40 -26.29 42.16
C ASP A 265 113.82 -26.49 40.76
N ALA A 266 114.59 -26.10 39.75
CA ALA A 266 114.37 -26.51 38.39
C ALA A 266 114.42 -28.04 38.39
N CYS A 267 113.28 -28.68 38.11
CA CYS A 267 113.24 -30.12 37.92
C CYS A 267 114.14 -30.46 36.72
N GLU A 268 115.37 -30.92 36.99
CA GLU A 268 116.23 -31.57 36.00
C GLU A 268 115.58 -32.89 35.63
N GLY A 269 114.83 -32.93 34.51
CA GLY A 269 114.21 -34.17 34.08
C GLY A 269 113.12 -34.04 33.03
N ASN A 270 113.43 -33.46 31.87
CA ASN A 270 112.98 -33.88 30.54
C ASN A 270 113.38 -32.81 29.53
N ASP A 271 113.72 -33.22 28.30
CA ASP A 271 114.20 -32.41 27.15
C ASP A 271 113.19 -31.35 26.63
N ALA A 272 112.50 -30.63 27.51
CA ALA A 272 111.71 -29.44 27.21
C ALA A 272 112.48 -28.19 27.65
N PRO A 273 112.46 -27.09 26.86
CA PRO A 273 113.12 -25.85 27.24
C PRO A 273 112.55 -25.33 28.56
N VAL A 274 113.46 -24.98 29.48
CA VAL A 274 113.19 -24.51 30.84
C VAL A 274 112.21 -23.33 30.80
N ALA A 275 111.05 -23.49 31.42
CA ALA A 275 110.13 -22.39 31.67
C ALA A 275 110.66 -21.52 32.82
N VAL A 276 111.53 -20.58 32.52
CA VAL A 276 111.90 -19.56 33.49
C VAL A 276 110.76 -18.55 33.53
N GLY A 277 110.06 -18.47 34.65
CA GLY A 277 109.20 -17.33 34.93
C GLY A 277 110.07 -16.08 35.02
N TYR A 278 110.18 -15.33 33.92
CA TYR A 278 110.80 -14.01 33.95
C TYR A 278 109.83 -13.06 34.62
N GLY A 279 110.12 -12.69 35.87
CA GLY A 279 109.52 -11.53 36.49
C GLY A 279 110.00 -10.28 35.77
N ASP A 280 109.32 -9.90 34.69
CA ASP A 280 109.42 -8.55 34.12
C ASP A 280 108.48 -7.65 34.91
N GLY A 281 108.93 -7.23 36.09
CA GLY A 281 108.17 -6.42 37.02
C GLY A 281 109.09 -5.52 37.85
N CYS A 282 108.75 -4.23 37.90
CA CYS A 282 109.47 -3.22 38.68
C CYS A 282 109.59 -3.64 40.15
N TRP A 283 110.82 -3.67 40.67
CA TRP A 283 111.13 -4.12 42.02
C TRP A 283 110.53 -3.19 43.07
N HIS A 284 109.44 -3.61 43.72
CA HIS A 284 108.94 -2.97 44.93
C HIS A 284 108.97 -3.98 46.09
N GLY A 285 109.79 -3.71 47.12
CA GLY A 285 109.61 -4.32 48.45
C GLY A 285 109.76 -5.85 48.56
N ASN A 286 110.70 -6.47 47.82
CA ASN A 286 111.01 -7.91 47.87
C ASN A 286 109.91 -8.85 47.34
N GLN A 287 108.97 -8.36 46.55
CA GLN A 287 107.92 -9.16 45.94
C GLN A 287 108.17 -9.28 44.43
N VAL A 288 107.95 -10.47 43.85
CA VAL A 288 108.05 -10.72 42.40
C VAL A 288 106.67 -11.08 41.89
N ASP A 289 106.20 -10.36 40.88
CA ASP A 289 104.96 -10.68 40.18
C ASP A 289 105.19 -11.90 39.27
N GLY A 290 104.41 -12.95 39.51
CA GLY A 290 104.49 -14.20 38.75
C GLY A 290 103.57 -14.17 37.53
N HIS A 291 104.18 -14.20 36.35
CA HIS A 291 103.49 -14.47 35.09
C HIS A 291 103.65 -15.94 34.69
N THR A 292 102.67 -16.48 33.98
CA THR A 292 102.87 -17.74 33.25
C THR A 292 103.97 -17.52 32.20
N SER A 293 104.88 -18.50 32.05
CA SER A 293 106.03 -18.45 31.14
C SER A 293 105.65 -18.48 29.66
N TRP A 294 104.41 -18.86 29.36
CA TRP A 294 103.82 -18.80 28.04
C TRP A 294 102.41 -18.27 28.14
N ASP A 295 101.99 -17.63 27.07
CA ASP A 295 100.65 -17.11 26.96
C ASP A 295 99.65 -18.29 26.85
N GLY A 296 98.56 -18.22 27.60
CA GLY A 296 97.51 -19.23 27.56
C GLY A 296 96.65 -19.04 26.31
N ASN A 297 96.50 -20.09 25.49
CA ASN A 297 95.60 -20.07 24.35
C ASN A 297 94.16 -20.28 24.80
N HIS A 298 93.27 -19.30 24.54
CA HIS A 298 91.82 -19.46 24.69
C HIS A 298 91.10 -19.09 23.40
N SER A 299 89.94 -19.73 23.18
CA SER A 299 89.07 -19.47 22.03
C SER A 299 87.73 -18.92 22.49
N HIS A 300 87.20 -17.94 21.77
CA HIS A 300 85.83 -17.49 21.92
C HIS A 300 84.94 -18.17 20.87
N SER A 301 83.85 -18.79 21.30
CA SER A 301 82.82 -19.34 20.41
C SER A 301 81.54 -18.51 20.52
N LEU A 302 81.06 -18.01 19.39
CA LEU A 302 79.74 -17.37 19.32
C LEU A 302 78.69 -18.44 18.98
N SER A 303 77.66 -18.57 19.80
CA SER A 303 76.50 -19.41 19.49
C SER A 303 75.61 -18.73 18.45
N ARG A 304 75.05 -19.51 17.53
CA ARG A 304 74.01 -19.01 16.61
C ARG A 304 72.68 -18.94 17.37
N THR A 305 72.03 -17.78 17.34
CA THR A 305 70.69 -17.60 17.88
C THR A 305 69.72 -17.26 16.76
N GLY A 306 68.54 -17.87 16.77
CA GLY A 306 67.54 -17.76 15.71
C GLY A 306 67.25 -19.11 15.04
N GLY A 307 66.19 -19.17 14.24
CA GLY A 307 65.73 -20.43 13.63
C GLY A 307 64.96 -20.27 12.32
N GLY A 308 64.97 -19.07 11.73
CA GLY A 308 64.35 -18.78 10.43
C GLY A 308 62.85 -19.11 10.37
N GLN A 309 62.14 -19.08 11.49
CA GLN A 309 60.72 -19.42 11.52
C GLN A 309 59.88 -18.33 10.85
N PRO A 310 58.84 -18.70 10.09
CA PRO A 310 57.95 -17.74 9.48
C PRO A 310 57.23 -16.92 10.53
N HIS A 311 57.11 -15.61 10.31
CA HIS A 311 56.18 -14.79 11.08
C HIS A 311 54.85 -14.62 10.34
N ASN A 312 53.77 -14.41 11.11
CA ASN A 312 52.47 -14.07 10.56
C ASN A 312 52.56 -12.72 9.83
N ASN A 313 52.11 -12.66 8.58
CA ASN A 313 52.05 -11.45 7.78
C ASN A 313 50.61 -10.95 7.57
N MET A 314 49.61 -11.59 8.20
CA MET A 314 48.23 -11.16 8.14
C MET A 314 47.95 -9.98 9.07
N GLN A 315 47.46 -8.88 8.49
CA GLN A 315 46.88 -7.77 9.26
C GLN A 315 45.60 -8.21 9.99
N PRO A 316 45.21 -7.54 11.10
CA PRO A 316 43.92 -7.75 11.75
C PRO A 316 42.77 -7.71 10.73
N SER A 317 41.98 -8.78 10.67
CA SER A 317 40.99 -9.00 9.61
C SER A 317 39.71 -9.62 10.18
N ILE A 318 38.57 -9.36 9.53
CA ILE A 318 37.29 -10.02 9.80
C ILE A 318 36.95 -10.97 8.65
N VAL A 319 36.51 -12.18 8.98
CA VAL A 319 36.14 -13.20 7.99
C VAL A 319 34.67 -13.04 7.62
N VAL A 320 34.40 -12.90 6.33
CA VAL A 320 33.06 -12.81 5.74
C VAL A 320 32.95 -13.78 4.57
N TYR A 321 31.73 -14.14 4.20
CA TYR A 321 31.46 -14.93 3.01
C TYR A 321 31.37 -14.02 1.79
N MET A 322 32.15 -14.36 0.76
CA MET A 322 32.16 -13.64 -0.51
C MET A 322 31.74 -14.61 -1.60
N PHE A 323 30.79 -14.19 -2.43
CA PHE A 323 30.27 -14.98 -3.54
C PHE A 323 30.34 -14.17 -4.83
N GLN A 324 30.75 -14.80 -5.93
CA GLN A 324 30.72 -14.23 -7.27
C GLN A 324 29.52 -14.78 -8.03
N ARG A 325 28.71 -13.90 -8.64
CA ARG A 325 27.61 -14.32 -9.50
C ARG A 325 28.14 -14.89 -10.82
N THR A 326 27.70 -16.09 -11.19
CA THR A 326 28.08 -16.76 -12.45
C THR A 326 26.96 -16.80 -13.49
N GLY A 327 25.70 -16.58 -13.08
CA GLY A 327 24.51 -16.63 -13.94
C GLY A 327 23.29 -16.09 -13.23
#